data_AF-A0A527TWU7-F1
#
_entry.id   AF-A0A527TWU7-F1
#
_cell.length_a   1.000
_cell.length_b   1.000
_cell.length_c   1.000
_cell.angle_alpha   90.00
_cell.angle_beta   90.00
_cell.angle_gamma   90.00
#
_symmetry.space_group_name_H-M   'P 1'
#
loop_
_entity.id
_entity.type
_entity.pdbx_description
1 polymer ?
#
loop_
_entity_poly.entity_id
_entity_poly.type
_entity_poly.pdbx_seq_one_letter_code
_entity_poly.pdbx_strand_id
1 'polypeptide(L)' 'MVGWELLTEDEAVDAAIDEFGKDSTTSVAYCALTSYGQLGGAEYRFWFDLFLKLKKSSHVGWA' A
#
# COMPACT_ATOMS: atom_id res chain seq x y z
N MET A 1 13.48 -6.39 4.58
CA MET A 1 12.19 -6.18 3.92
C MET A 1 12.17 -7.08 2.70
N VAL A 2 11.21 -8.01 2.62
CA VAL A 2 10.97 -8.77 1.38
C VAL A 2 10.62 -7.73 0.30
N GLY A 3 11.16 -7.89 -0.91
CA GLY A 3 10.86 -6.96 -1.99
C GLY A 3 9.36 -6.95 -2.29
N TRP A 4 8.79 -5.77 -2.50
CA TRP A 4 7.38 -5.57 -2.84
C TRP A 4 6.91 -6.46 -4.01
N GLU A 5 7.82 -6.81 -4.93
CA GLU A 5 7.60 -7.70 -6.07
C GLU A 5 7.16 -9.13 -5.69
N LEU A 6 7.45 -9.56 -4.46
CA LEU A 6 7.17 -10.91 -3.97
C LEU A 6 5.97 -10.96 -3.01
N LEU A 7 5.39 -9.80 -2.66
CA LEU A 7 4.29 -9.73 -1.72
C LEU A 7 2.96 -9.91 -2.42
N THR A 8 2.09 -10.73 -1.85
CA THR A 8 0.66 -10.64 -2.12
C THR A 8 0.10 -9.32 -1.58
N GLU A 9 -1.11 -8.93 -1.98
CA GLU A 9 -1.75 -7.70 -1.49
C GLU A 9 -1.92 -7.69 0.03
N ASP A 10 -2.32 -8.83 0.61
CA ASP A 10 -2.50 -8.96 2.06
C ASP A 10 -1.16 -8.87 2.81
N GLU A 11 -0.13 -9.58 2.33
CA GLU A 11 1.21 -9.50 2.90
C GLU A 11 1.82 -8.10 2.77
N ALA A 12 1.52 -7.39 1.68
CA ALA A 12 1.95 -6.01 1.48
C ALA A 12 1.27 -5.05 2.47
N VAL A 13 -0.02 -5.25 2.75
CA VAL A 13 -0.73 -4.48 3.79
C VAL A 13 -0.13 -4.75 5.17
N ASP A 14 0.07 -6.01 5.53
CA ASP A 14 0.65 -6.39 6.82
C ASP A 14 2.07 -5.83 6.98
N ALA A 15 2.90 -5.92 5.94
CA ALA A 15 4.25 -5.35 5.93
C ALA A 15 4.23 -3.82 6.10
N ALA A 16 3.31 -3.13 5.43
CA ALA A 16 3.15 -1.69 5.56
C ALA A 16 2.73 -1.30 6.99
N ILE A 17 1.81 -2.06 7.59
CA ILE A 17 1.36 -1.85 8.97
C ILE A 17 2.50 -2.10 9.96
N ASP A 18 3.28 -3.17 9.77
CA ASP A 18 4.45 -3.48 10.61
C ASP A 18 5.51 -2.36 10.54
N GLU A 19 5.72 -1.78 9.36
CA GLU A 19 6.68 -0.70 9.17
C GLU A 19 6.22 0.63 9.79
N PHE A 20 4.96 1.05 9.55
CA PHE A 20 4.50 2.40 9.91
C PHE A 20 3.61 2.45 11.16
N GLY A 21 3.08 1.32 11.62
CA GLY A 21 2.21 1.22 12.79
C GLY A 21 0.89 2.00 12.65
N LYS A 22 0.39 2.21 11.43
CA LYS A 22 -0.87 2.90 11.14
C LYS A 22 -1.93 1.92 10.61
N ASP A 23 -3.15 2.41 10.39
CA ASP A 23 -4.17 1.63 9.69
C ASP A 23 -3.71 1.26 8.27
N SER A 24 -4.31 0.21 7.71
CA SER A 24 -3.93 -0.34 6.41
C SER A 24 -3.82 0.70 5.31
N THR A 25 -4.78 1.63 5.23
CA THR A 25 -4.83 2.63 4.15
C THR A 25 -3.74 3.68 4.32
N THR A 26 -3.53 4.18 5.54
CA THR A 26 -2.47 5.16 5.83
C THR A 26 -1.08 4.57 5.67
N SER A 27 -0.87 3.35 6.15
CA SER A 27 0.41 2.64 6.03
C SER A 27 0.79 2.40 4.57
N VAL A 28 -0.14 1.89 3.75
CA VAL A 28 0.11 1.68 2.31
C VAL A 28 0.32 3.00 1.57
N ALA A 29 -0.35 4.08 1.97
CA ALA A 29 -0.11 5.41 1.40
C ALA A 29 1.31 5.92 1.69
N TYR A 30 1.87 5.61 2.85
CA TYR A 30 3.24 5.95 3.20
C TYR A 30 4.25 5.15 2.38
N CYS A 31 4.03 3.84 2.15
CA CYS A 31 4.84 3.06 1.22
C CYS A 31 4.84 3.69 -0.19
N ALA A 32 3.68 4.09 -0.71
CA ALA A 32 3.63 4.76 -2.01
C ALA A 32 4.43 6.08 -2.00
N LEU A 33 4.34 6.87 -0.93
CA LEU A 33 5.05 8.14 -0.81
C LEU A 33 6.57 7.95 -0.71
N THR A 34 7.05 6.94 0.01
CA THR A 34 8.49 6.65 0.14
C THR A 34 9.08 6.13 -1.16
N SER A 35 8.32 5.34 -1.94
CA SER A 35 8.74 4.83 -3.25
C SER A 35 8.59 5.86 -4.39
N TYR A 36 8.06 7.06 -4.13
CA TYR A 36 7.82 8.11 -5.13
C TYR A 36 9.10 8.71 -5.75
N GLY A 37 10.27 8.53 -5.13
CA GLY A 37 11.52 9.17 -5.54
C GLY A 37 11.91 8.96 -7.02
N GLN A 38 11.83 7.72 -7.52
CA GLN A 38 11.92 7.44 -8.95
C GLN A 38 10.52 7.56 -9.55
N LEU A 39 10.14 8.78 -9.97
CA LEU A 39 8.90 9.15 -10.66
C LEU A 39 8.14 7.96 -11.27
N GLY A 40 7.18 7.40 -10.52
CA GLY A 40 6.27 6.39 -11.05
C GLY A 40 6.87 5.01 -11.35
N GLY A 41 7.95 4.63 -10.66
CA GLY A 41 8.53 3.28 -10.70
C GLY A 41 7.51 2.19 -10.37
N ALA A 42 7.84 0.95 -10.73
CA ALA A 42 6.92 -0.19 -10.56
C ALA A 42 6.47 -0.38 -9.11
N GLU A 43 7.37 -0.11 -8.16
CA GLU A 43 7.08 -0.11 -6.73
C GLU A 43 6.04 0.95 -6.32
N TYR A 44 6.23 2.19 -6.76
CA TYR A 44 5.26 3.26 -6.52
C TYR A 44 3.88 2.88 -7.05
N ARG A 45 3.82 2.35 -8.28
CA ARG A 45 2.56 1.95 -8.90
C ARG A 45 1.88 0.83 -8.13
N PHE A 46 2.64 -0.17 -7.72
CA PHE A 46 2.14 -1.27 -6.88
C PHE A 46 1.47 -0.72 -5.60
N TRP A 47 2.19 0.09 -4.82
CA TRP A 47 1.65 0.65 -3.58
C TRP A 47 0.48 1.60 -3.80
N PHE A 48 0.53 2.42 -4.86
CA PHE A 48 -0.55 3.35 -5.18
C PHE A 48 -1.82 2.64 -5.64
N ASP A 49 -1.70 1.59 -6.46
CA ASP A 49 -2.83 0.78 -6.90
C ASP A 49 -3.47 0.05 -5.71
N LEU A 50 -2.66 -0.49 -4.79
CA LEU A 50 -3.13 -1.11 -3.56
C LEU A 50 -3.88 -0.11 -2.67
N PHE A 51 -3.34 1.10 -2.49
CA PHE A 51 -4.02 2.19 -1.78
C PHE A 51 -5.41 2.49 -2.37
N LEU A 52 -5.51 2.56 -3.71
CA LEU A 52 -6.78 2.81 -4.39
C LEU A 52 -7.78 1.67 -4.19
N LYS A 53 -7.32 0.41 -4.16
CA LYS A 53 -8.17 -0.75 -3.84
C LYS A 53 -8.72 -0.67 -2.41
N LEU A 54 -7.88 -0.38 -1.42
CA LEU A 54 -8.30 -0.23 -0.02
C LEU A 54 -9.31 0.91 0.16
N LYS A 55 -9.06 2.06 -0.48
CA LYS A 55 -10.02 3.18 -0.52
C LYS A 55 -11.36 2.76 -1.12
N LYS A 56 -11.37 2.02 -2.22
CA LYS A 56 -12.62 1.52 -2.82
C LYS A 56 -13.34 0.53 -1.91
N SER A 57 -12.63 -0.42 -1.30
CA SER A 57 -13.22 -1.42 -0.40
C SER A 57 -13.84 -0.80 0.85
N SER A 58 -13.23 0.24 1.42
CA SER A 58 -13.80 0.98 2.55
C SER A 58 -15.06 1.78 2.18
N HIS A 59 -15.25 2.13 0.90
CA HIS A 59 -16.48 2.79 0.42
C HIS A 59 -17.67 1.85 0.23
N VAL A 60 -17.50 0.52 0.18
CA VAL A 60 -18.61 -0.43 -0.02
C VAL A 60 -19.32 -0.80 1.31
N GLY A 61 -18.84 -0.28 2.45
CA GLY A 61 -19.36 -0.58 3.79
C GLY A 61 -20.40 0.38 4.37
N TRP A 62 -20.93 1.33 3.60
CA TRP A 62 -22.00 2.24 4.04
C TRP A 62 -23.29 1.99 3.26
N ALA A 63 -23.97 0.89 3.60
CA ALA A 63 -25.37 0.64 3.30
C ALA A 63 -26.10 0.27 4.59
#